data_AF-A0A8T6WF44-F1
#
_entry.id   AF-A0A8T6WF44-F1
#
_cell.length_a   1.000
_cell.length_b   1.000
_cell.length_c   1.000
_cell.angle_alpha   90.00
_cell.angle_beta   90.00
_cell.angle_gamma   90.00
#
_symmetry.space_group_name_H-M   'P 1'
#
loop_
_entity.id
_entity.type
_entity.pdbx_description
1 polymer ?
#
loop_
_entity_poly.entity_id
_entity_poly.type
_entity_poly.pdbx_seq_one_letter_code
_entity_poly.pdbx_strand_id
1 'polypeptide(L)'
;MLEYFPREYRWSEGLRLALTAAPYGGAEIGEIDQIGRRLMENIGDDNSWYNEWKTMGFHVEALGNIAERENNKITAASRFLRACNYIQVGERFLQPKDEETHETFKKSVNCFKKAAKLLHWPKIEYVEVPFEGNAMPAYFVSDGEGDQKPVVVYFDGLDSNKELLYFSIVPD
;
A
#
# COMPACT_ATOMS: atom_id res chain seq x y z
N MET A 1 14.62 9.73 16.41
CA MET A 1 13.90 8.87 15.45
C MET A 1 12.57 8.49 16.10
N LEU A 2 11.47 8.36 15.35
CA LEU A 2 10.22 7.86 15.94
C LEU A 2 10.35 6.36 16.16
N GLU A 3 10.40 5.91 17.42
CA GLU A 3 10.60 4.51 17.81
C GLU A 3 9.35 3.99 18.52
N TYR A 4 8.37 3.49 17.74
CA TYR A 4 7.12 2.99 18.28
C TYR A 4 7.32 1.69 19.08
N PHE A 5 8.30 0.87 18.70
CA PHE A 5 8.72 -0.35 19.39
C PHE A 5 10.20 -0.25 19.79
N PRO A 6 10.55 0.32 20.96
CA PRO A 6 11.93 0.67 21.32
C PRO A 6 12.92 -0.50 21.37
N ARG A 7 12.44 -1.75 21.42
CA ARG A 7 13.26 -2.96 21.47
C ARG A 7 13.23 -3.79 20.19
N GLU A 8 12.46 -3.38 19.19
CA GLU A 8 12.37 -4.05 17.89
C GLU A 8 12.44 -2.99 16.78
N TYR A 9 13.67 -2.71 16.35
CA TYR A 9 13.97 -1.69 15.35
C TYR A 9 13.26 -1.96 14.02
N ARG A 10 13.18 -3.23 13.57
CA ARG A 10 12.56 -3.56 12.28
C ARG A 10 11.10 -3.14 12.28
N TRP A 11 10.37 -3.44 13.34
CA TRP A 11 8.96 -3.06 13.46
C TRP A 11 8.77 -1.56 13.57
N SER A 12 9.66 -0.87 14.31
CA SER A 12 9.63 0.60 14.35
C SER A 12 9.80 1.19 12.95
N GLU A 13 10.71 0.64 12.15
CA GLU A 13 10.94 1.07 10.77
C GLU A 13 9.76 0.72 9.85
N GLY A 14 9.17 -0.48 9.99
CA GLY A 14 7.97 -0.88 9.24
C GLY A 14 6.76 0.02 9.53
N LEU A 15 6.58 0.39 10.80
CA LEU A 15 5.48 1.28 11.21
C LEU A 15 5.75 2.70 10.73
N ARG A 16 7.01 3.15 10.80
CA ARG A 16 7.42 4.45 10.25
C ARG A 16 7.15 4.53 8.75
N LEU A 17 7.48 3.49 7.98
CA LEU A 17 7.18 3.41 6.54
C LEU A 17 5.69 3.63 6.28
N ALA A 18 4.82 2.97 7.04
CA ALA A 18 3.38 3.17 6.92
C ALA A 18 2.96 4.61 7.28
N LEU A 19 3.53 5.20 8.32
CA LEU A 19 3.25 6.60 8.68
C LEU A 19 3.69 7.58 7.58
N THR A 20 4.82 7.32 6.92
CA THR A 20 5.29 8.17 5.83
C THR A 20 4.38 8.16 4.61
N ALA A 21 3.51 7.15 4.47
CA ALA A 21 2.52 7.08 3.41
C ALA A 21 1.29 7.99 3.66
N ALA A 22 1.10 8.53 4.87
CA ALA A 22 -0.09 9.31 5.23
C ALA A 22 -0.27 10.58 4.39
N PRO A 23 0.77 11.41 4.13
CA PRO A 23 0.65 12.58 3.25
C PRO A 23 0.27 12.23 1.81
N TYR A 24 0.51 10.98 1.38
CA TYR A 24 0.28 10.50 0.03
C TYR A 24 -1.00 9.66 -0.10
N GLY A 25 -1.90 9.74 0.89
CA GLY A 25 -3.17 9.01 0.91
C GLY A 25 -3.07 7.51 1.17
N GLY A 26 -1.87 7.00 1.48
CA GLY A 26 -1.62 5.58 1.75
C GLY A 26 -1.86 5.17 3.20
N ALA A 27 -2.14 6.10 4.11
CA ALA A 27 -2.38 5.77 5.52
C ALA A 27 -3.28 6.79 6.25
N GLU A 28 -3.86 6.33 7.35
CA GLU A 28 -4.47 7.17 8.38
C GLU A 28 -3.80 6.87 9.73
N ILE A 29 -3.44 7.91 10.47
CA ILE A 29 -2.55 7.81 11.62
C ILE A 29 -3.23 7.06 12.77
N GLY A 30 -4.52 7.26 12.99
CA GLY A 30 -5.30 6.51 13.99
C GLY A 30 -5.40 5.01 13.67
N GLU A 31 -5.56 4.63 12.41
CA GLU A 31 -5.54 3.22 11.97
C GLU A 31 -4.17 2.59 12.24
N ILE A 32 -3.08 3.29 11.97
CA ILE A 32 -1.72 2.84 12.29
C ILE A 32 -1.50 2.74 13.81
N ASP A 33 -1.93 3.73 14.59
CA ASP A 33 -1.83 3.69 16.05
C ASP A 33 -2.58 2.50 16.64
N GLN A 34 -3.77 2.18 16.10
CA GLN A 34 -4.53 1.00 16.50
C GLN A 34 -3.77 -0.31 16.22
N ILE A 35 -3.15 -0.45 15.04
CA ILE A 35 -2.30 -1.60 14.73
C ILE A 35 -1.12 -1.65 15.70
N GLY A 36 -0.42 -0.53 15.88
CA GLY A 36 0.74 -0.42 16.74
C GLY A 36 0.45 -0.84 18.19
N ARG A 37 -0.67 -0.38 18.76
CA ARG A 37 -1.11 -0.77 20.10
C ARG A 37 -1.38 -2.26 20.25
N ARG A 38 -2.03 -2.90 19.27
CA ARG A 38 -2.30 -4.34 19.31
C ARG A 38 -1.00 -5.17 19.24
N LEU A 39 -0.02 -4.67 18.48
CA LEU A 39 1.29 -5.30 18.37
C LEU A 39 2.16 -5.20 19.62
N MET A 40 1.88 -4.27 20.54
CA MET A 40 2.64 -4.12 21.79
C MET A 40 2.60 -5.37 22.68
N GLU A 41 1.58 -6.21 22.53
CA GLU A 41 1.42 -7.44 23.29
C GLU A 41 2.34 -8.57 22.80
N ASN A 42 2.82 -8.49 21.54
CA ASN A 42 3.51 -9.57 20.84
C ASN A 42 4.78 -9.10 20.11
N ILE A 43 5.51 -8.14 20.69
CA ILE A 43 6.71 -7.53 20.05
C ILE A 43 7.71 -8.60 19.60
N GLY A 44 8.03 -8.60 18.29
CA GLY A 44 8.99 -9.50 17.67
C GLY A 44 8.38 -10.77 17.05
N ASP A 45 7.08 -11.03 17.22
CA ASP A 45 6.40 -12.11 16.49
C ASP A 45 5.90 -11.65 15.12
N ASP A 46 6.69 -11.94 14.08
CA ASP A 46 6.41 -11.50 12.71
C ASP A 46 5.07 -12.06 12.16
N ASN A 47 4.51 -13.14 12.74
CA ASN A 47 3.16 -13.58 12.41
C ASN A 47 2.09 -12.63 12.98
N SER A 48 2.27 -12.17 14.21
CA SER A 48 1.42 -11.13 14.81
C SER A 48 1.48 -9.85 13.99
N TRP A 49 2.66 -9.43 13.54
CA TRP A 49 2.82 -8.31 12.59
C TRP A 49 1.94 -8.50 11.36
N TYR A 50 2.16 -9.59 10.62
CA TYR A 50 1.40 -9.86 9.40
C TYR A 50 -0.11 -9.87 9.63
N ASN A 51 -0.57 -10.56 10.67
CA ASN A 51 -2.00 -10.71 10.96
C ASN A 51 -2.68 -9.39 11.32
N GLU A 52 -2.04 -8.54 12.11
CA GLU A 52 -2.61 -7.25 12.50
C GLU A 52 -2.74 -6.28 11.33
N TRP A 53 -1.70 -6.20 10.50
CA TRP A 53 -1.71 -5.38 9.28
C TRP A 53 -2.70 -5.92 8.24
N LYS A 54 -2.71 -7.24 7.99
CA LYS A 54 -3.68 -7.89 7.10
C LYS A 54 -5.12 -7.64 7.55
N THR A 55 -5.38 -7.74 8.85
CA THR A 55 -6.71 -7.54 9.44
C THR A 55 -7.19 -6.10 9.23
N MET A 56 -6.35 -5.11 9.50
CA MET A 56 -6.69 -3.71 9.22
C MET A 56 -6.87 -3.46 7.72
N GLY A 57 -5.98 -3.99 6.87
CA GLY A 57 -6.11 -3.88 5.42
C GLY A 57 -7.43 -4.43 4.88
N PHE A 58 -7.85 -5.61 5.32
CA PHE A 58 -9.13 -6.20 4.93
C PHE A 58 -10.34 -5.45 5.50
N HIS A 59 -10.24 -4.94 6.73
CA HIS A 59 -11.27 -4.07 7.29
C HIS A 59 -11.47 -2.82 6.43
N VAL A 60 -10.38 -2.13 6.08
CA VAL A 60 -10.44 -0.91 5.27
C VAL A 60 -10.88 -1.21 3.84
N GLU A 61 -10.46 -2.32 3.23
CA GLU A 61 -10.97 -2.77 1.93
C GLU A 61 -12.50 -2.98 1.97
N ALA A 62 -13.02 -3.64 3.02
CA ALA A 62 -14.46 -3.85 3.18
C ALA A 62 -15.22 -2.51 3.24
N LEU A 63 -14.67 -1.53 3.97
CA LEU A 63 -15.21 -0.16 3.98
C LEU A 63 -15.13 0.48 2.58
N GLY A 64 -14.06 0.23 1.81
CA GLY A 64 -13.90 0.70 0.44
C GLY A 64 -15.00 0.15 -0.47
N ASN A 65 -15.27 -1.15 -0.39
CA ASN A 65 -16.34 -1.82 -1.13
C ASN A 65 -17.74 -1.29 -0.74
N ILE A 66 -17.96 -0.90 0.52
CA ILE A 66 -19.22 -0.25 0.93
C ILE A 66 -19.36 1.12 0.23
N ALA A 67 -18.33 1.96 0.33
CA ALA A 67 -18.35 3.28 -0.32
C ALA A 67 -18.51 3.19 -1.85
N GLU A 68 -17.88 2.20 -2.48
CA GLU A 68 -18.01 1.97 -3.92
C GLU A 68 -19.46 1.66 -4.33
N ARG A 69 -20.14 0.78 -3.56
CA ARG A 69 -21.57 0.44 -3.78
C ARG A 69 -22.51 1.64 -3.57
N GLU A 70 -22.14 2.56 -2.70
CA GLU A 70 -22.85 3.81 -2.45
C GLU A 70 -22.49 4.92 -3.46
N ASN A 71 -21.67 4.61 -4.48
CA ASN A 71 -21.17 5.54 -5.49
C ASN A 71 -20.30 6.69 -4.91
N ASN A 72 -19.76 6.51 -3.71
CA ASN A 72 -18.82 7.42 -3.04
C ASN A 72 -17.38 7.16 -3.53
N LYS A 73 -17.09 7.48 -4.80
CA LYS A 73 -15.85 7.08 -5.51
C LYS A 73 -14.55 7.53 -4.82
N ILE A 74 -14.47 8.78 -4.38
CA ILE A 74 -13.27 9.33 -3.72
C ILE A 74 -13.00 8.60 -2.40
N THR A 75 -14.05 8.42 -1.58
CA THR A 75 -13.96 7.67 -0.32
C THR A 75 -13.56 6.22 -0.55
N ALA A 76 -14.11 5.57 -1.58
CA ALA A 76 -13.75 4.21 -1.94
C ALA A 76 -12.28 4.12 -2.37
N ALA A 77 -11.81 5.01 -3.25
CA ALA A 77 -10.42 5.07 -3.69
C ALA A 77 -9.44 5.26 -2.52
N SER A 78 -9.70 6.23 -1.65
CA SER A 78 -8.89 6.49 -0.44
C SER A 78 -8.77 5.24 0.44
N ARG A 79 -9.88 4.52 0.65
CA ARG A 79 -9.88 3.27 1.42
C ARG A 79 -9.08 2.17 0.72
N PHE A 80 -9.25 1.99 -0.59
CA PHE A 80 -8.50 0.99 -1.32
C PHE A 80 -6.99 1.26 -1.37
N LEU A 81 -6.55 2.53 -1.45
CA LEU A 81 -5.13 2.88 -1.34
C LEU A 81 -4.55 2.50 0.03
N ARG A 82 -5.23 2.86 1.12
CA ARG A 82 -4.82 2.47 2.48
C ARG A 82 -4.80 0.95 2.67
N ALA A 83 -5.82 0.26 2.19
CA ALA A 83 -5.88 -1.20 2.25
C ALA A 83 -4.69 -1.87 1.52
N CYS A 84 -4.34 -1.36 0.34
CA CYS A 84 -3.16 -1.82 -0.39
C CYS A 84 -1.89 -1.65 0.45
N ASN A 85 -1.64 -0.43 0.94
CA ASN A 85 -0.46 -0.11 1.74
C ASN A 85 -0.36 -1.00 3.00
N TYR A 86 -1.46 -1.15 3.75
CA TYR A 86 -1.45 -1.92 5.00
C TYR A 86 -1.15 -3.39 4.78
N ILE A 87 -1.74 -4.01 3.76
CA ILE A 87 -1.46 -5.41 3.44
C ILE A 87 0.02 -5.59 3.09
N GLN A 88 0.57 -4.71 2.25
CA GLN A 88 1.96 -4.82 1.81
C GLN A 88 2.98 -4.52 2.91
N VAL A 89 2.68 -3.59 3.83
CA VAL A 89 3.46 -3.37 5.06
C VAL A 89 3.43 -4.63 5.94
N GLY A 90 2.27 -5.30 6.04
CA GLY A 90 2.11 -6.53 6.80
C GLY A 90 2.99 -7.69 6.32
N GLU A 91 3.22 -7.80 5.02
CA GLU A 91 4.04 -8.87 4.45
C GLU A 91 5.55 -8.70 4.65
N ARG A 92 6.00 -7.52 5.11
CA ARG A 92 7.41 -7.11 5.10
C ARG A 92 8.34 -8.06 5.85
N PHE A 93 7.88 -8.65 6.95
CA PHE A 93 8.71 -9.50 7.82
C PHE A 93 8.40 -10.98 7.74
N LEU A 94 7.43 -11.36 6.91
CA LEU A 94 6.98 -12.74 6.84
C LEU A 94 7.87 -13.56 5.90
N GLN A 95 8.50 -14.61 6.44
CA GLN A 95 9.30 -15.56 5.68
C GLN A 95 9.17 -16.98 6.27
N PRO A 96 9.07 -18.04 5.44
CA PRO A 96 8.90 -18.01 3.99
C PRO A 96 7.48 -17.56 3.60
N LYS A 97 7.33 -17.04 2.38
CA LYS A 97 6.01 -16.78 1.78
C LYS A 97 5.37 -18.08 1.28
N ASP A 98 4.07 -18.21 1.50
CA ASP A 98 3.23 -19.32 1.03
C ASP A 98 2.12 -18.84 0.09
N GLU A 99 1.26 -19.77 -0.35
CA GLU A 99 0.16 -19.45 -1.26
C GLU A 99 -0.85 -18.45 -0.67
N GLU A 100 -1.11 -18.50 0.64
CA GLU A 100 -2.03 -17.56 1.30
C GLU A 100 -1.47 -16.13 1.25
N THR A 101 -0.17 -15.99 1.50
CA THR A 101 0.50 -14.70 1.43
C THR A 101 0.54 -14.17 0.00
N HIS A 102 0.74 -15.02 -1.01
CA HIS A 102 0.67 -14.60 -2.41
C HIS A 102 -0.74 -14.13 -2.82
N GLU A 103 -1.79 -14.81 -2.38
CA GLU A 103 -3.17 -14.38 -2.64
C GLU A 103 -3.51 -13.06 -1.92
N THR A 104 -3.01 -12.90 -0.70
CA THR A 104 -3.11 -11.65 0.07
C THR A 104 -2.40 -10.50 -0.64
N PHE A 105 -1.20 -10.75 -1.18
CA PHE A 105 -0.48 -9.76 -1.98
C PHE A 105 -1.26 -9.38 -3.25
N LYS A 106 -1.76 -10.35 -4.02
CA LYS A 106 -2.58 -10.09 -5.22
C LYS A 106 -3.82 -9.24 -4.90
N LYS A 107 -4.45 -9.49 -3.74
CA LYS A 107 -5.58 -8.69 -3.25
C LYS A 107 -5.19 -7.25 -2.95
N SER A 108 -4.00 -7.00 -2.39
CA SER A 108 -3.47 -5.65 -2.20
C SER A 108 -3.28 -4.90 -3.53
N VAL A 109 -2.73 -5.57 -4.55
CA VAL A 109 -2.54 -5.01 -5.91
C VAL A 109 -3.89 -4.68 -6.54
N ASN A 110 -4.90 -5.54 -6.34
CA ASN A 110 -6.25 -5.30 -6.81
C ASN A 110 -6.91 -4.09 -6.13
N CYS A 111 -6.64 -3.84 -4.85
CA CYS A 111 -7.10 -2.63 -4.17
C CYS A 111 -6.52 -1.38 -4.86
N PHE A 112 -5.21 -1.36 -5.12
CA PHE A 112 -4.59 -0.24 -5.83
C PHE A 112 -5.20 -0.03 -7.23
N LYS A 113 -5.38 -1.12 -8.00
CA LYS A 113 -6.02 -1.06 -9.32
C LYS A 113 -7.46 -0.55 -9.27
N LYS A 114 -8.23 -0.86 -8.22
CA LYS A 114 -9.57 -0.31 -8.00
C LYS A 114 -9.50 1.20 -7.72
N ALA A 115 -8.61 1.63 -6.83
CA ALA A 115 -8.42 3.04 -6.54
C ALA A 115 -8.07 3.84 -7.80
N ALA A 116 -7.12 3.34 -8.60
CA ALA A 116 -6.70 3.96 -9.86
C ALA A 116 -7.86 4.17 -10.85
N LYS A 117 -8.83 3.25 -10.89
CA LYS A 117 -10.03 3.37 -11.75
C LYS A 117 -11.06 4.37 -11.23
N LEU A 118 -11.06 4.64 -9.92
CA LEU A 118 -12.04 5.50 -9.26
C LEU A 118 -11.57 6.96 -9.16
N LEU A 119 -10.25 7.19 -9.15
CA LEU A 119 -9.66 8.51 -9.14
C LEU A 119 -9.73 9.16 -10.53
N HIS A 120 -10.06 10.46 -10.55
CA HIS A 120 -10.00 11.28 -11.76
C HIS A 120 -8.66 12.01 -11.89
N TRP A 121 -8.04 12.34 -10.75
CA TRP A 121 -6.74 13.00 -10.67
C TRP A 121 -6.00 12.51 -9.41
N PRO A 122 -4.67 12.24 -9.49
CA PRO A 122 -3.93 12.10 -10.75
C PRO A 122 -4.46 10.90 -11.57
N LYS A 123 -4.23 10.90 -12.89
CA LYS A 123 -4.57 9.78 -13.75
C LYS A 123 -3.54 8.67 -13.52
N ILE A 124 -4.00 7.50 -13.08
CA ILE A 124 -3.15 6.35 -12.76
C ILE A 124 -3.50 5.20 -13.71
N GLU A 125 -2.54 4.78 -14.52
CA GLU A 125 -2.71 3.72 -15.51
C GLU A 125 -1.80 2.54 -15.17
N TYR A 126 -2.38 1.35 -15.02
CA TYR A 126 -1.59 0.13 -14.96
C TYR A 126 -1.11 -0.21 -16.37
N VAL A 127 0.20 -0.35 -16.53
CA VAL A 127 0.84 -0.66 -17.81
C VAL A 127 1.73 -1.89 -17.65
N GLU A 128 1.91 -2.63 -18.75
CA GLU A 128 2.81 -3.77 -18.81
C GLU A 128 3.92 -3.44 -19.82
N VAL A 129 5.14 -3.25 -19.31
CA VAL A 129 6.30 -2.86 -20.11
C VAL A 129 6.97 -4.12 -20.66
N PRO A 130 7.05 -4.32 -21.99
CA PRO A 130 7.69 -5.51 -22.56
C PRO A 130 9.16 -5.60 -22.16
N PHE A 131 9.59 -6.77 -21.69
CA PHE A 131 10.97 -7.03 -21.29
C PHE A 131 11.30 -8.52 -21.36
N GLU A 132 12.34 -8.89 -22.11
CA GLU A 132 12.88 -10.27 -22.21
C GLU A 132 11.80 -11.36 -22.45
N GLY A 133 10.87 -11.11 -23.37
CA GLY A 133 9.79 -12.05 -23.69
C GLY A 133 8.68 -12.14 -22.62
N ASN A 134 8.76 -11.33 -21.58
CA ASN A 134 7.77 -11.15 -20.53
C ASN A 134 7.29 -9.69 -20.50
N ALA A 135 6.47 -9.35 -19.51
CA ALA A 135 6.03 -8.00 -19.26
C ALA A 135 6.25 -7.62 -17.80
N MET A 136 6.77 -6.42 -17.57
CA MET A 136 6.99 -5.86 -16.24
C MET A 136 5.83 -4.94 -15.88
N PRO A 137 5.09 -5.21 -14.78
CA PRO A 137 3.98 -4.37 -14.37
C PRO A 137 4.49 -3.03 -13.81
N ALA A 138 3.89 -1.92 -14.24
CA ALA A 138 4.18 -0.59 -13.73
C ALA A 138 2.91 0.26 -13.63
N TYR A 139 3.01 1.39 -12.92
CA TYR A 139 2.00 2.43 -12.92
C TYR A 139 2.52 3.67 -13.63
N PHE A 140 1.80 4.12 -14.65
CA PHE A 140 2.02 5.41 -15.28
C PHE A 140 1.09 6.44 -14.61
N VAL A 141 1.69 7.46 -13.99
CA VAL A 141 0.98 8.51 -13.28
C VAL A 141 1.17 9.82 -14.04
N SER A 142 0.07 10.49 -14.37
CA SER A 142 0.08 11.76 -15.10
C SER A 142 -1.05 12.67 -14.61
N ASP A 143 -1.02 13.94 -14.99
CA ASP A 143 -2.16 14.83 -14.80
C ASP A 143 -3.26 14.64 -15.86
N GLY A 144 -3.08 13.71 -16.80
CA GLY A 144 -4.04 13.40 -17.85
C GLY A 144 -4.09 14.41 -19.00
N GLU A 145 -3.22 15.43 -19.00
CA GLU A 145 -3.23 16.51 -20.00
C GLU A 145 -1.93 16.62 -20.78
N GLY A 146 -2.05 16.83 -22.09
CA GLY A 146 -0.95 17.20 -22.98
C GLY A 146 -0.03 16.04 -23.37
N ASP A 147 0.43 16.07 -24.61
CA ASP A 147 1.44 15.16 -25.12
C ASP A 147 2.80 15.86 -25.02
N GLN A 148 3.83 15.18 -24.50
CA GLN A 148 5.23 15.66 -24.33
C GLN A 148 5.58 16.39 -23.01
N LYS A 149 5.23 15.79 -21.87
CA LYS A 149 5.77 16.18 -20.56
C LYS A 149 7.03 15.39 -20.20
N PRO A 150 7.97 15.95 -19.40
CA PRO A 150 9.05 15.17 -18.80
C PRO A 150 8.49 13.99 -18.01
N VAL A 151 9.09 12.81 -18.16
CA VAL A 151 8.71 11.60 -17.43
C VAL A 151 9.91 11.13 -16.62
N VAL A 152 9.67 10.80 -15.35
CA VAL A 152 10.67 10.16 -14.49
C VAL A 152 10.29 8.71 -14.31
N VAL A 153 11.24 7.80 -14.54
CA VAL A 153 11.08 6.38 -14.27
C VAL A 153 11.67 6.10 -12.90
N TYR A 154 10.84 5.64 -11.96
CA TYR A 154 11.25 5.25 -10.63
C TYR A 154 11.30 3.73 -10.50
N PHE A 155 12.38 3.24 -9.93
CA PHE A 155 12.58 1.84 -9.58
C PHE A 155 12.75 1.70 -8.07
N ASP A 156 12.20 0.64 -7.51
CA ASP A 156 12.35 0.26 -6.12
C ASP A 156 13.66 -0.50 -5.86
N GLY A 157 13.96 -0.69 -4.57
CA GLY A 157 15.01 -1.60 -4.11
C GLY A 157 14.43 -2.95 -3.66
N LEU A 158 15.24 -3.75 -2.95
CA LEU A 158 14.89 -5.11 -2.55
C LEU A 158 13.58 -5.24 -1.75
N ASP A 159 13.32 -4.30 -0.83
CA ASP A 159 12.24 -4.41 0.16
C ASP A 159 11.05 -3.48 -0.13
N SER A 160 10.82 -3.15 -1.40
CA SER A 160 9.69 -2.31 -1.80
C SER A 160 9.03 -2.86 -3.06
N ASN A 161 8.06 -2.14 -3.60
CA ASN A 161 7.37 -2.43 -4.84
C ASN A 161 6.76 -1.14 -5.40
N LYS A 162 6.23 -1.20 -6.63
CA LYS A 162 5.61 -0.07 -7.33
C LYS A 162 4.45 0.60 -6.56
N GLU A 163 3.64 -0.15 -5.80
CA GLU A 163 2.55 0.42 -5.00
C GLU A 163 3.09 1.16 -3.77
N LEU A 164 4.07 0.61 -3.05
CA LEU A 164 4.71 1.30 -1.92
C LEU A 164 5.45 2.58 -2.36
N LEU A 165 6.11 2.54 -3.52
CA LEU A 165 6.77 3.72 -4.08
C LEU A 165 5.78 4.85 -4.37
N TYR A 166 4.59 4.54 -4.89
CA TYR A 166 3.56 5.54 -5.15
C TYR A 166 3.30 6.42 -3.92
N PHE A 167 3.22 5.80 -2.74
CA PHE A 167 3.01 6.47 -1.45
C PHE A 167 4.24 7.22 -0.90
N SER A 168 5.23 7.51 -1.74
CA SER A 168 6.42 8.29 -1.36
C SER A 168 6.84 9.35 -2.39
N ILE A 169 6.29 9.28 -3.61
CA ILE A 169 6.72 10.13 -4.73
C ILE A 169 5.58 10.87 -5.43
N VAL A 170 4.35 10.37 -5.35
CA VAL A 170 3.20 10.98 -6.02
C VAL A 170 2.47 11.87 -5.02
N PRO A 171 2.58 13.21 -5.15
CA PRO A 171 1.92 14.14 -4.22
C PRO A 171 0.40 13.98 -4.25
N ASP A 172 -0.22 14.40 -3.14
CA ASP A 172 -1.67 14.46 -2.92
C ASP A 172 -2.40 15.48 -3.82
#